data_AF-A0A376L9I5-F1
#
_entry.id   AF-A0A376L9I5-F1
#
_cell.length_a   1.000
_cell.length_b   1.000
_cell.length_c   1.000
_cell.angle_alpha   90.00
_cell.angle_beta   90.00
_cell.angle_gamma   90.00
#
_symmetry.space_group_name_H-M   'P 1'
#
loop_
_entity.id
_entity.type
_entity.pdbx_description
1 polymer ?
#
loop_
_entity_poly.entity_id
_entity_poly.type
_entity_poly.pdbx_seq_one_letter_code
_entity_poly.pdbx_strand_id
1 'polypeptide(L)'
;MTPVRHQRAVENRLREAVRQDRARIQISHISRFGLLEMSRQRLSPSLGESSHHVCPRCSGTGTVRDNESLSLSILRLIEEEALKENTQEVHAIVPVPIASYLLNEKRSAVNAIETRQDGVRCVIVPNDPDGNPALPCAARA
;
A
#
# COMPACT_ATOMS: atom_id res chain seq x y z
N MET A 1 6.60 -15.79 -27.78
CA MET A 1 7.27 -15.80 -29.11
C MET A 1 8.17 -17.02 -29.20
N THR A 2 7.77 -18.05 -29.95
CA THR A 2 8.50 -19.32 -30.10
C THR A 2 9.79 -19.25 -30.93
N PRO A 3 9.97 -18.37 -31.94
CA PRO A 3 11.24 -18.30 -32.68
C PRO A 3 12.23 -17.29 -32.07
N VAL A 4 13.46 -17.75 -31.77
CA VAL A 4 14.60 -16.93 -31.31
C VAL A 4 14.94 -15.80 -32.30
N ARG A 5 14.66 -16.00 -33.59
CA ARG A 5 14.83 -14.97 -34.62
C ARG A 5 14.02 -13.71 -34.33
N HIS A 6 12.78 -13.85 -33.86
CA HIS A 6 11.93 -12.68 -33.56
C HIS A 6 12.45 -11.93 -32.32
N GLN A 7 12.95 -12.65 -31.32
CA GLN A 7 13.57 -12.06 -30.14
C GLN A 7 14.78 -11.19 -30.53
N ARG A 8 15.70 -11.72 -31.34
CA ARG A 8 16.86 -10.97 -31.84
C ARG A 8 16.46 -9.77 -32.71
N ALA A 9 15.42 -9.91 -33.53
CA ALA A 9 14.92 -8.81 -34.34
C ALA A 9 14.40 -7.65 -33.47
N VAL A 10 13.65 -7.97 -32.41
CA VAL A 10 13.15 -6.98 -31.44
C VAL A 10 14.30 -6.31 -30.68
N GLU A 11 15.26 -7.09 -30.17
CA GLU A 11 16.44 -6.54 -29.47
C GLU A 11 17.26 -5.61 -30.37
N ASN A 12 17.52 -6.01 -31.61
CA ASN A 12 18.29 -5.19 -32.55
C ASN A 12 17.55 -3.91 -32.93
N ARG A 13 16.23 -3.98 -33.10
CA ARG A 13 15.41 -2.81 -33.36
C ARG A 13 15.43 -1.84 -32.18
N LEU A 14 15.37 -2.34 -30.95
CA LEU A 14 15.48 -1.51 -29.75
C LEU A 14 16.85 -0.85 -29.64
N ARG A 15 17.94 -1.60 -29.87
CA ARG A 15 19.32 -1.07 -29.90
C ARG A 15 19.49 0.05 -30.92
N GLU A 16 18.89 -0.10 -32.10
CA GLU A 16 18.91 0.93 -33.14
C GLU A 16 18.12 2.18 -32.73
N ALA A 17 16.91 2.00 -32.16
CA ALA A 17 16.05 3.10 -31.74
C ALA A 17 16.70 3.98 -30.65
N VAL A 18 17.43 3.37 -29.71
CA VAL A 18 18.09 4.12 -28.62
C VAL A 18 19.46 4.66 -29.00
N ARG A 19 19.98 4.37 -30.21
CA ARG A 19 21.34 4.76 -30.62
C ARG A 19 21.55 6.28 -30.66
N GLN A 20 20.48 7.04 -30.87
CA GLN A 20 20.50 8.50 -30.91
C GLN A 20 20.31 9.13 -29.52
N ASP A 21 20.01 8.36 -28.48
CA ASP A 21 19.90 8.87 -27.12
C ASP A 21 21.27 9.34 -26.63
N ARG A 22 21.28 10.49 -25.94
CA ARG A 22 22.49 11.09 -25.37
C ARG A 22 22.96 10.34 -24.13
N ALA A 23 22.05 9.67 -23.42
CA ALA A 23 22.39 8.89 -22.24
C ALA A 23 23.05 7.56 -22.62
N ARG A 24 24.04 7.10 -21.85
CA ARG A 24 24.57 5.75 -22.00
C ARG A 24 23.48 4.73 -21.65
N ILE A 25 23.17 3.83 -22.59
CA ILE A 25 22.17 2.78 -22.42
C ILE A 25 22.84 1.41 -22.60
N GLN A 26 22.55 0.48 -21.69
CA GLN A 26 22.93 -0.94 -21.82
C GLN A 26 21.67 -1.78 -21.94
N ILE A 27 21.63 -2.69 -22.91
CA ILE A 27 20.50 -3.57 -23.20
C ILE A 27 20.96 -5.03 -23.10
N SER A 28 20.28 -5.84 -22.30
CA SER A 28 20.50 -7.29 -22.20
C SER A 28 19.66 -8.06 -23.25
N HIS A 29 19.78 -9.39 -23.23
CA HIS A 29 18.94 -10.27 -24.06
C HIS A 29 17.59 -10.55 -23.38
N ILE A 30 16.58 -10.93 -24.16
CA ILE A 30 15.29 -11.36 -23.62
C ILE A 30 15.49 -12.60 -22.74
N SER A 31 15.12 -12.49 -21.47
CA SER A 31 15.19 -13.54 -20.45
C SER A 31 14.31 -14.74 -20.81
N ARG A 32 14.54 -15.89 -20.16
CA ARG A 32 13.66 -17.06 -20.24
C ARG A 32 12.23 -16.74 -19.81
N PHE A 33 12.04 -15.74 -18.95
CA PHE A 33 10.73 -15.24 -18.53
C PHE A 33 10.10 -14.27 -19.53
N GLY A 34 10.77 -13.95 -20.64
CA GLY A 34 10.27 -13.01 -21.66
C GLY A 34 10.48 -11.53 -21.32
N LEU A 35 11.25 -11.22 -20.28
CA LEU A 35 11.59 -9.84 -19.87
C LEU A 35 12.89 -9.38 -20.54
N LEU A 36 12.96 -8.11 -20.94
CA LEU A 36 14.17 -7.47 -21.43
C LEU A 36 14.62 -6.42 -20.42
N GLU A 37 15.83 -6.58 -19.89
CA GLU A 37 16.40 -5.63 -18.94
C GLU A 37 17.23 -4.59 -19.68
N MET A 38 17.12 -3.34 -19.26
CA MET A 38 17.96 -2.27 -19.77
C MET A 38 18.27 -1.27 -18.67
N SER A 39 19.49 -0.75 -18.70
CA SER A 39 19.91 0.35 -17.83
C SER A 39 20.11 1.60 -18.68
N ARG A 40 19.66 2.75 -18.18
CA ARG A 40 19.83 4.06 -18.81
C ARG A 40 20.47 5.01 -17.82
N GLN A 41 21.54 5.68 -18.23
CA GLN A 41 22.21 6.69 -17.42
C GLN A 41 21.26 7.86 -17.12
N ARG A 42 21.23 8.28 -15.86
CA ARG A 42 20.43 9.42 -15.42
C ARG A 42 21.22 10.72 -15.62
N LEU A 43 20.76 11.57 -16.53
CA LEU A 43 21.36 12.89 -16.82
C LEU A 43 20.66 14.05 -16.10
N SER A 44 19.36 13.91 -15.86
CA SER A 44 18.51 14.91 -15.20
C SER A 44 17.48 14.20 -14.31
N PRO A 45 16.76 14.93 -13.44
CA PRO A 45 15.54 14.41 -12.80
C PRO A 45 14.57 13.88 -13.86
N SER A 46 13.85 12.81 -13.50
CA SER A 46 12.78 12.27 -14.34
C SER A 46 11.55 13.19 -14.31
N LEU A 47 10.67 13.08 -15.32
CA LEU A 47 9.40 13.84 -15.33
C LEU A 47 8.49 13.49 -14.14
N GLY A 48 8.60 12.26 -13.64
CA GLY A 48 7.91 11.83 -12.41
C GLY A 48 8.38 12.63 -11.20
N GLU A 49 9.68 12.88 -11.09
CA GLU A 49 10.24 13.65 -9.99
C GLU A 49 10.04 15.16 -10.14
N SER A 50 10.02 15.69 -11.37
CA SER A 50 9.90 17.13 -11.59
C SER A 50 8.47 17.65 -11.64
N SER A 51 7.51 16.81 -12.04
CA SER A 51 6.14 17.26 -12.36
C SER A 51 5.05 16.45 -11.70
N HIS A 52 5.38 15.40 -10.96
CA HIS A 52 4.41 14.59 -10.24
C HIS A 52 4.68 14.61 -8.74
N HIS A 53 3.64 14.33 -7.97
CA HIS A 53 3.71 14.09 -6.54
C HIS A 53 3.20 12.68 -6.24
N VAL A 54 3.60 12.14 -5.10
CA VAL A 54 3.13 10.82 -4.66
C VAL A 54 1.64 10.92 -4.35
N CYS A 55 0.84 9.98 -4.88
CA CYS A 55 -0.59 9.95 -4.60
C CYS A 55 -0.83 9.85 -3.09
N PRO A 56 -1.59 10.78 -2.48
CA PRO A 56 -1.76 10.80 -1.02
C PRO A 56 -2.65 9.68 -0.50
N ARG A 57 -3.39 8.97 -1.37
CA ARG A 57 -4.30 7.90 -0.99
C ARG A 57 -3.62 6.53 -0.88
N CYS A 58 -2.76 6.20 -1.84
CA CYS A 58 -2.08 4.91 -1.89
C CYS A 58 -0.57 5.01 -1.65
N SER A 59 -0.06 6.23 -1.41
CA SER A 59 1.37 6.53 -1.21
C SER A 59 2.27 5.94 -2.31
N GLY A 60 1.76 5.88 -3.55
CA GLY A 60 2.49 5.34 -4.71
C GLY A 60 2.35 3.83 -4.93
N THR A 61 1.61 3.11 -4.08
CA THR A 61 1.39 1.66 -4.21
C THR A 61 0.49 1.29 -5.40
N GLY A 62 -0.37 2.22 -5.84
CA GLY A 62 -1.31 2.00 -6.95
C GLY A 62 -2.56 1.19 -6.59
N THR A 63 -2.66 0.68 -5.35
CA THR A 63 -3.83 -0.04 -4.84
C THR A 63 -4.18 0.45 -3.43
N VAL A 64 -5.45 0.31 -3.05
CA VAL A 64 -5.96 0.57 -1.70
C VAL A 64 -6.50 -0.75 -1.16
N ARG A 65 -6.25 -1.05 0.11
CA ARG A 65 -6.75 -2.28 0.73
C ARG A 65 -8.27 -2.25 0.85
N ASP A 66 -8.88 -3.41 0.67
CA ASP A 66 -10.32 -3.58 0.88
C ASP A 66 -10.70 -3.33 2.35
N ASN A 67 -11.91 -2.83 2.55
CA ASN A 67 -12.41 -2.41 3.86
C ASN A 67 -12.42 -3.56 4.86
N GLU A 68 -12.79 -4.77 4.44
CA GLU A 68 -12.87 -5.95 5.29
C GLU A 68 -11.49 -6.39 5.76
N SER A 69 -10.52 -6.39 4.83
CA SER A 69 -9.12 -6.75 5.11
C SER A 69 -8.48 -5.76 6.08
N LEU A 70 -8.70 -4.46 5.84
CA LEU A 70 -8.21 -3.39 6.70
C LEU A 70 -8.86 -3.44 8.10
N SER A 71 -10.17 -3.71 8.16
CA SER A 71 -10.90 -3.84 9.43
C SER A 71 -10.37 -5.00 10.28
N LEU A 72 -10.10 -6.16 9.68
CA LEU A 72 -9.53 -7.29 10.41
C LEU A 72 -8.11 -7.01 10.92
N SER A 73 -7.32 -6.24 10.15
CA SER A 73 -6.01 -5.79 10.60
C SER A 73 -6.12 -4.85 11.81
N ILE A 74 -7.09 -3.92 11.79
CA ILE A 74 -7.34 -3.00 12.90
C ILE A 74 -7.84 -3.76 14.13
N LEU A 75 -8.72 -4.73 13.96
CA LEU A 75 -9.22 -5.55 15.06
C LEU A 75 -8.09 -6.29 15.80
N ARG A 76 -7.10 -6.81 15.06
CA ARG A 76 -5.90 -7.43 15.65
C ARG A 76 -5.05 -6.42 16.41
N LEU A 77 -4.87 -5.22 15.86
CA LEU A 77 -4.16 -4.13 16.55
C LEU A 77 -4.87 -3.73 17.85
N ILE A 78 -6.20 -3.65 17.85
CA ILE A 78 -7.00 -3.37 19.06
C ILE A 78 -6.78 -4.47 20.10
N GLU A 79 -6.81 -5.75 19.70
CA GLU A 79 -6.56 -6.88 20.61
C GLU A 79 -5.13 -6.84 21.19
N GLU A 80 -4.12 -6.51 20.37
CA GLU A 80 -2.73 -6.35 20.81
C GLU A 80 -2.56 -5.21 21.82
N GLU A 81 -3.20 -4.06 21.59
CA GLU A 81 -3.17 -2.94 22.54
C GLU A 81 -3.94 -3.25 23.82
N ALA A 82 -5.07 -3.95 23.73
CA ALA A 82 -5.86 -4.37 24.90
C ALA A 82 -5.13 -5.40 25.78
N LEU A 83 -4.16 -6.14 25.23
CA LEU A 83 -3.34 -7.11 25.96
C LEU A 83 -2.21 -6.47 26.78
N LYS A 84 -1.92 -5.18 26.60
CA LYS A 84 -0.85 -4.50 27.34
C LYS A 84 -1.26 -4.22 28.79
N GLU A 85 -0.30 -4.35 29.70
CA GLU A 85 -0.49 -4.01 31.11
C GLU A 85 -0.86 -2.53 31.29
N ASN A 86 -1.74 -2.24 32.25
CA ASN A 86 -2.21 -0.89 32.60
C ASN A 86 -2.99 -0.15 31.48
N THR A 87 -3.64 -0.89 30.59
CA THR A 87 -4.52 -0.34 29.56
C THR A 87 -5.95 -0.30 30.10
N GLN A 88 -6.58 0.88 30.15
CA GLN A 88 -7.97 1.03 30.63
C GLN A 88 -8.96 1.21 29.48
N GLU A 89 -8.56 1.92 28.42
CA GLU A 89 -9.35 2.09 27.22
C GLU A 89 -8.45 2.01 25.98
N VAL A 90 -8.99 1.47 24.88
CA VAL A 90 -8.34 1.45 23.56
C VAL A 90 -9.20 2.22 22.59
N HIS A 91 -8.64 3.28 22.01
CA HIS A 91 -9.35 4.18 21.11
C HIS A 91 -8.92 3.94 19.66
N ALA A 92 -9.86 3.51 18.82
CA ALA A 92 -9.65 3.28 17.39
C ALA A 92 -10.42 4.32 16.57
N ILE A 93 -9.70 5.32 16.05
CA ILE A 93 -10.25 6.33 15.15
C ILE A 93 -10.09 5.82 13.73
N VAL A 94 -11.20 5.49 13.06
CA VAL A 94 -11.18 4.82 11.75
C VAL A 94 -12.18 5.48 10.79
N PRO A 95 -11.99 5.35 9.45
CA PRO A 95 -12.97 5.79 8.47
C PRO A 95 -14.37 5.24 8.75
N VAL A 96 -15.41 6.04 8.46
CA VAL A 96 -16.83 5.67 8.60
C VAL A 96 -17.16 4.25 8.09
N PRO A 97 -16.77 3.81 6.87
CA PRO A 97 -17.11 2.47 6.40
C PRO A 97 -16.46 1.35 7.23
N ILE A 98 -15.28 1.61 7.80
CA ILE A 98 -14.55 0.65 8.64
C ILE A 98 -15.17 0.58 10.03
N ALA A 99 -15.54 1.74 10.60
CA ALA A 99 -16.25 1.77 11.88
C ALA A 99 -17.59 1.02 11.78
N SER A 100 -18.34 1.23 10.70
CA SER A 100 -19.58 0.50 10.44
C SER A 100 -19.35 -1.01 10.42
N TYR A 101 -18.31 -1.47 9.72
CA TYR A 101 -18.01 -2.89 9.61
C TYR A 101 -17.59 -3.52 10.95
N LEU A 102 -16.78 -2.80 11.74
CA LEU A 102 -16.34 -3.28 13.04
C LEU A 102 -17.49 -3.35 14.07
N LEU A 103 -18.36 -2.35 14.07
CA LEU A 103 -19.45 -2.23 15.06
C LEU A 103 -20.72 -3.01 14.70
N ASN A 104 -20.88 -3.45 13.44
CA ASN A 104 -22.00 -4.28 13.01
C ASN A 104 -21.57 -5.73 12.76
N GLU A 105 -20.81 -6.01 11.71
CA GLU A 105 -20.43 -7.36 11.27
C GLU A 105 -19.45 -8.03 12.22
N LYS A 106 -18.52 -7.26 12.83
CA LYS A 106 -17.52 -7.77 13.78
C LYS A 106 -17.80 -7.40 15.24
N ARG A 107 -19.04 -7.02 15.56
CA ARG A 107 -19.46 -6.67 16.92
C ARG A 107 -19.16 -7.76 17.94
N SER A 108 -19.42 -9.02 17.59
CA SER A 108 -19.15 -10.17 18.46
C SER A 108 -17.67 -10.33 18.78
N ALA A 109 -16.79 -9.99 17.83
CA ALA A 109 -15.35 -10.08 18.02
C ALA A 109 -14.83 -8.95 18.93
N VAL A 110 -15.36 -7.73 18.77
CA VAL A 110 -15.03 -6.61 19.67
C VAL A 110 -15.46 -6.91 21.11
N ASN A 111 -16.69 -7.38 21.30
CA ASN A 111 -17.18 -7.78 22.62
C ASN A 111 -16.34 -8.92 23.23
N ALA A 112 -15.85 -9.86 22.40
CA ALA A 112 -15.00 -10.94 22.88
C ALA A 112 -13.64 -10.42 23.39
N ILE A 113 -13.09 -9.35 22.79
CA ILE A 113 -11.87 -8.70 23.27
C ILE A 113 -12.13 -8.05 24.63
N GLU A 114 -13.20 -7.27 24.76
CA GLU A 114 -13.59 -6.63 26.03
C GLU A 114 -13.90 -7.64 27.14
N THR A 115 -14.50 -8.79 26.81
CA THR A 115 -14.81 -9.84 27.79
C THR A 115 -13.55 -10.60 28.25
N ARG A 116 -12.55 -10.75 27.36
CA ARG A 116 -11.28 -11.41 27.69
C ARG A 116 -10.39 -10.53 28.56
N GLN A 117 -10.36 -9.23 28.25
CA GLN A 117 -9.57 -8.25 28.98
C GLN A 117 -10.48 -7.49 29.95
N ASP A 118 -10.69 -8.09 31.13
CA ASP A 118 -11.58 -7.51 32.15
C ASP A 118 -11.09 -6.11 32.55
N GLY A 119 -11.98 -5.13 32.40
CA GLY A 119 -11.68 -3.71 32.68
C GLY A 119 -11.13 -2.90 31.50
N VAL A 120 -10.98 -3.48 30.30
CA VAL A 120 -10.55 -2.73 29.09
C VAL A 120 -11.74 -2.38 28.21
N ARG A 121 -11.93 -1.09 27.94
CA ARG A 121 -13.00 -0.60 27.05
C ARG A 121 -12.48 -0.35 25.64
N CYS A 122 -13.13 -0.91 24.63
CA CYS A 122 -12.80 -0.67 23.23
C CYS A 122 -13.72 0.39 22.62
N VAL A 123 -13.18 1.59 22.34
CA VAL A 123 -13.95 2.70 21.76
C VAL A 123 -13.57 2.87 20.30
N ILE A 124 -14.49 2.54 19.40
CA ILE A 124 -14.32 2.72 17.95
C ILE A 124 -15.07 3.99 17.54
N VAL A 125 -14.32 5.00 17.10
CA VAL A 125 -14.88 6.29 16.70
C VAL A 125 -14.85 6.40 15.17
N PRO A 126 -16.01 6.54 14.51
CA PRO A 126 -16.05 6.88 13.09
C PRO A 126 -15.53 8.30 12.92
N ASN A 127 -14.51 8.45 12.09
CA ASN A 127 -14.06 9.75 11.61
C ASN A 127 -14.34 9.84 10.12
N ASP A 128 -14.83 10.99 9.69
CA ASP A 128 -15.08 11.30 8.28
C ASP A 128 -14.03 12.29 7.81
N PRO A 129 -12.87 11.82 7.29
CA PRO A 129 -11.86 12.71 6.73
C PRO A 129 -12.25 13.11 5.30
N ASP A 130 -13.48 13.59 5.10
CA ASP A 130 -13.90 14.20 3.83
C ASP A 130 -13.21 15.57 3.70
N GLY A 131 -11.95 15.53 3.28
CA GLY A 131 -11.18 16.72 2.88
C GLY A 131 -9.66 16.61 3.01
N ASN A 132 -9.12 15.66 3.79
CA ASN A 132 -7.67 15.54 3.93
C ASN A 132 -7.22 14.08 4.15
N PRO A 133 -6.60 13.43 3.15
CA PRO A 133 -6.14 12.03 3.26
C PRO A 133 -4.89 11.82 4.15
N ALA A 134 -4.42 12.86 4.86
CA ALA A 134 -3.11 12.86 5.51
C ALA A 134 -3.10 12.53 7.02
N LEU A 135 -4.16 11.96 7.59
CA LEU A 135 -4.11 11.54 9.00
C LEU A 135 -4.08 10.02 9.11
N PRO A 136 -2.90 9.42 9.35
CA PRO A 136 -2.85 8.04 9.82
C PRO A 136 -3.58 7.98 11.16
N CYS A 137 -4.33 6.90 11.40
CA CYS A 137 -4.93 6.57 12.68
C CYS A 137 -3.96 6.87 13.82
N ALA A 138 -4.14 7.98 14.53
CA ALA A 138 -3.47 8.22 15.79
C ALA A 138 -4.23 7.37 16.82
N ALA A 139 -3.77 6.14 17.03
CA ALA A 139 -4.06 5.44 18.27
C ALA A 139 -3.43 6.28 19.39
N ARG A 140 -4.26 7.08 20.06
CA ARG A 140 -3.87 7.77 21.28
C ARG A 140 -4.20 6.81 22.43
N ALA A 141 -3.15 6.39 23.13
CA ALA A 141 -3.23 5.79 24.46
C ALA A 141 -3.67 6.83 25.49
#